data_AF-A0A1H1DQE9-F1
#
_entry.id   AF-A0A1H1DQE9-F1
#
_cell.length_a   1.000
_cell.length_b   1.000
_cell.length_c   1.000
_cell.angle_alpha   90.00
_cell.angle_beta   90.00
_cell.angle_gamma   90.00
#
_symmetry.space_group_name_H-M   'P 1'
#
loop_
_entity.id
_entity.type
_entity.pdbx_description
1 polymer ?
#
loop_
_entity_poly.entity_id
_entity_poly.type
_entity_poly.pdbx_seq_one_letter_code
_entity_poly.pdbx_strand_id
1 'polypeptide(L)' 'MIQVEEVLRYNLIEAISMKKDEMIQLGMKYGLAHYKTIKCSQQLDKLLNIHRNGTQYFLNH' A
#
# COMPACT_ATOMS: atom_id res chain seq x y z
N MET A 1 6.92 -5.37 -24.31
CA MET A 1 7.35 -4.79 -23.02
C MET A 1 6.35 -3.83 -22.38
N ILE A 2 5.30 -3.37 -23.07
CA ILE A 2 4.36 -2.35 -22.53
C ILE A 2 3.33 -2.92 -21.53
N GLN A 3 2.93 -4.21 -21.65
CA GLN A 3 1.87 -4.79 -20.80
C GLN A 3 2.30 -5.12 -19.35
N VAL A 4 3.58 -5.42 -19.12
CA VAL A 4 4.04 -5.90 -17.79
C VAL A 4 4.01 -4.79 -16.75
N GLU A 5 4.33 -3.56 -17.16
CA GLU A 5 4.38 -2.40 -16.28
C GLU A 5 2.98 -1.96 -15.81
N GLU A 6 1.99 -2.01 -16.69
CA GLU A 6 0.59 -1.66 -16.36
C GLU A 6 -0.02 -2.65 -15.36
N VAL A 7 0.23 -3.95 -15.56
CA VAL A 7 -0.20 -5.02 -14.63
C VAL A 7 0.46 -4.86 -13.25
N LEU A 8 1.74 -4.51 -13.21
CA LEU A 8 2.46 -4.26 -11.95
C LEU A 8 1.85 -3.09 -11.16
N ARG A 9 1.48 -2.00 -11.84
CA ARG A 9 0.81 -0.86 -11.19
C ARG A 9 -0.58 -1.23 -10.67
N TYR A 10 -1.35 -1.97 -11.47
CA TYR A 10 -2.68 -2.45 -11.06
C TYR A 10 -2.59 -3.30 -9.79
N ASN A 11 -1.69 -4.28 -9.77
CA ASN A 11 -1.47 -5.16 -8.62
C ASN A 11 -1.03 -4.39 -7.36
N LEU A 12 -0.24 -3.33 -7.53
CA LEU A 12 0.19 -2.48 -6.42
C LEU A 12 -0.97 -1.66 -5.83
N ILE A 13 -1.84 -1.09 -6.68
CA ILE A 13 -3.01 -0.34 -6.24
C ILE A 13 -3.99 -1.26 -5.49
N GLU A 14 -4.23 -2.47 -6.02
CA GLU A 14 -5.06 -3.47 -5.36
C GLU A 14 -4.50 -3.86 -3.99
N ALA A 15 -3.19 -4.13 -3.90
CA ALA A 15 -2.52 -4.44 -2.64
C ALA A 15 -2.65 -3.30 -1.61
N ILE A 16 -2.54 -2.04 -2.04
CA ILE A 16 -2.75 -0.87 -1.17
C ILE A 16 -4.19 -0.84 -0.65
N SER A 17 -5.18 -1.08 -1.51
CA SER A 17 -6.59 -1.08 -1.13
C SER A 17 -6.89 -2.17 -0.11
N MET A 18 -6.50 -3.41 -0.39
CA MET A 18 -6.69 -4.53 0.53
C MET A 18 -6.03 -4.27 1.89
N LYS A 19 -4.83 -3.66 1.88
CA LYS A 19 -4.10 -3.38 3.11
C LYS A 19 -4.71 -2.25 3.94
N LYS A 20 -5.34 -1.27 3.29
CA LYS A 20 -6.15 -0.24 3.98
C LYS A 20 -7.33 -0.87 4.71
N ASP A 21 -8.06 -1.75 4.03
CA ASP A 21 -9.23 -2.42 4.62
C ASP A 21 -8.84 -3.28 5.82
N GLU A 22 -7.73 -4.04 5.72
CA GLU A 22 -7.17 -4.80 6.84
C GLU A 22 -6.86 -3.89 8.04
N MET A 23 -6.20 -2.74 7.81
CA MET A 23 -5.85 -1.81 8.88
C MET A 23 -7.09 -1.22 9.55
N ILE A 24 -8.13 -0.88 8.79
CA ILE A 24 -9.41 -0.39 9.32
C ILE A 24 -10.04 -1.47 10.22
N GLN A 25 -10.12 -2.71 9.75
CA GLN A 25 -10.68 -3.81 10.54
C GLN A 25 -9.88 -4.06 11.83
N LEU A 26 -8.54 -4.02 11.77
CA LEU A 26 -7.69 -4.17 12.95
C LEU A 26 -7.85 -2.99 13.92
N GLY A 27 -7.96 -1.77 13.40
CA GLY A 27 -8.21 -0.56 14.20
C GLY A 27 -9.56 -0.60 14.91
N MET A 28 -10.61 -1.07 14.24
CA MET A 28 -11.93 -1.27 14.85
C MET A 28 -11.92 -2.38 15.91
N LYS A 29 -11.18 -3.47 15.66
CA LYS A 29 -11.17 -4.66 16.54
C LYS A 29 -10.27 -4.51 17.77
N TYR A 30 -9.11 -3.89 17.62
CA TYR A 30 -8.08 -3.86 18.66
C TYR A 30 -7.66 -2.44 19.08
N GLY A 31 -8.07 -1.41 18.34
CA GLY A 31 -7.57 -0.05 18.50
C GLY A 31 -6.29 0.22 17.70
N LEU A 32 -5.98 1.51 17.50
CA LEU A 32 -4.87 1.96 16.66
C LEU A 32 -3.49 1.72 17.29
N ALA A 33 -3.39 1.75 18.62
CA ALA A 33 -2.15 1.52 19.34
C ALA A 33 -1.80 0.03 19.51
N HIS A 34 -2.68 -0.88 19.09
CA HIS A 34 -2.41 -2.31 19.20
C HIS A 34 -1.32 -2.74 18.21
N TYR A 35 -0.43 -3.63 18.66
CA TYR A 35 0.74 -4.04 17.88
C TYR A 35 0.41 -4.56 16.47
N LYS A 36 -0.73 -5.24 16.31
CA LYS A 36 -1.22 -5.71 14.99
C LYS A 36 -1.57 -4.55 14.07
N THR A 37 -2.25 -3.53 14.60
CA THR A 37 -2.66 -2.35 13.83
C THR A 37 -1.43 -1.51 13.44
N ILE A 38 -0.47 -1.35 14.35
CA ILE A 38 0.82 -0.70 14.08
C ILE A 38 1.62 -1.45 13.01
N LYS A 39 1.70 -2.79 13.11
CA LYS A 39 2.39 -3.59 12.09
C LYS A 39 1.70 -3.47 10.72
N CYS A 40 0.37 -3.43 10.71
CA CYS A 40 -0.39 -3.24 9.48
C CYS A 40 -0.14 -1.87 8.85
N SER A 41 -0.09 -0.79 9.65
CA SER A 41 0.21 0.55 9.15
C SER A 41 1.60 0.65 8.54
N GLN A 42 2.62 0.04 9.17
CA GLN A 42 3.98 -0.02 8.61
C GLN A 42 4.06 -0.77 7.28
N GLN A 43 3.25 -1.81 7.10
CA GLN A 43 3.17 -2.54 5.84
C GLN A 43 2.47 -1.71 4.76
N LEU A 44 1.39 -1.00 5.12
CA LEU A 44 0.71 -0.08 4.23
C LEU A 44 1.63 1.07 3.78
N ASP A 45 2.40 1.66 4.71
CA ASP A 45 3.37 2.72 4.39
C ASP A 45 4.42 2.26 3.37
N LYS A 46 4.88 1.00 3.45
CA LYS A 46 5.81 0.43 2.46
C LYS A 46 5.16 0.38 1.07
N LEU A 47 3.91 -0.08 0.97
CA LEU A 47 3.20 -0.13 -0.30
C LEU A 47 2.99 1.27 -0.89
N LEU A 48 2.60 2.23 -0.05
CA LEU A 48 2.45 3.63 -0.45
C LEU A 48 3.78 4.24 -0.92
N ASN A 49 4.89 3.94 -0.25
CA ASN A 49 6.21 4.40 -0.66
C ASN A 49 6.65 3.78 -2.00
N ILE A 50 6.37 2.50 -2.24
CA ILE A 50 6.65 1.86 -3.54
C ILE A 50 5.84 2.56 -4.64
N HIS A 51 4.55 2.82 -4.40
CA HIS A 51 3.69 3.51 -5.36
C HIS A 51 4.17 4.94 -5.62
N ARG A 52 4.46 5.71 -4.57
CA ARG A 52 4.97 7.09 -4.65
C ARG A 52 6.31 7.16 -5.39
N ASN A 53 7.26 6.29 -5.03
CA ASN A 53 8.57 6.26 -5.67
C ASN A 53 8.45 5.87 -7.15
N GLY A 54 7.59 4.90 -7.48
CA GLY A 54 7.24 4.60 -8.87
C GLY A 54 6.74 5.85 -9.60
N THR A 55 5.85 6.63 -8.98
CA THR A 55 5.29 7.87 -9.56
C THR A 55 6.34 8.97 -9.75
N GLN A 56 7.33 9.08 -8.86
CA GLN A 56 8.38 10.11 -8.93
C GLN A 56 9.39 9.87 -10.06
N TYR A 57 9.59 8.63 -10.51
CA TYR A 57 10.37 8.33 -11.72
C TYR A 57 9.66 8.79 -13.01
N PHE A 58 8.32 8.79 -13.06
CA PHE A 58 7.55 9.21 -14.25
C PHE A 58 7.35 10.72 -14.37
N LEU A 59 7.54 11.50 -13.30
CA LEU A 59 7.37 12.97 -13.31
C LEU A 59 8.69 13.73 -13.55
N ASN A 60 9.83 13.04 -13.62
CA ASN A 60 11.16 13.64 -13.82
C ASN A 60 11.83 13.18 -15.13
N HIS A 61 11.09 12.65 -16.10
CA HIS A 61 11.57 12.32 -17.46
C HIS A 61 10.55 12.77 -18.49
#